data_AF-A0A7T2W1N4-F1
#
_entry.id   AF-A0A7T2W1N4-F1
#
_cell.length_a   1.000
_cell.length_b   1.000
_cell.length_c   1.000
_cell.angle_alpha   90.00
_cell.angle_beta   90.00
_cell.angle_gamma   90.00
#
_symmetry.space_group_name_H-M   'P 1'
#
loop_
_entity.id
_entity.type
_entity.pdbx_description
1 polymer ?
#
loop_
_entity_poly.entity_id
_entity_poly.type
_entity_poly.pdbx_seq_one_letter_code
_entity_poly.pdbx_strand_id
1 'polypeptide(L)'
;MELQELPDLSDWRYVEVWTLEEAAMLWAAIDPADHIGKRLAELRGRTNPKQYKKAVIYLRAAKEAVCSGTLPFTDAWEDYMDEQGNCWTNKVEFPNLPEPIRISAEMTRVKQAAFLKWAQSKNIPSYRQSLAQAAKARTHTTVAAEVVHPESKVPLLGKPSFLDPSHPYHPVELRAGVEVWEAVVTTGAHEGAKSVKDALMSALEAHPEHSKLSNEAKSRITVSANWNKKGGATKTPSKGNPPTPSE
;
A
#
# COMPACT_ATOMS: atom_id res chain seq x y z
N MET A 1 -22.50 -7.32 8.54
CA MET A 1 -22.50 -6.83 7.16
C MET A 1 -21.37 -7.54 6.47
N GLU A 2 -21.72 -8.55 5.72
CA GLU A 2 -20.78 -9.40 4.99
C GLU A 2 -20.24 -8.66 3.77
N LEU A 3 -19.03 -8.99 3.31
CA LEU A 3 -18.38 -8.29 2.20
C LEU A 3 -19.12 -8.43 0.86
N GLN A 4 -20.03 -9.41 0.77
CA GLN A 4 -20.88 -9.68 -0.40
C GLN A 4 -22.16 -8.83 -0.42
N GLU A 5 -22.60 -8.32 0.73
CA GLU A 5 -23.80 -7.49 0.87
C GLU A 5 -23.52 -6.00 0.63
N LEU A 6 -22.23 -5.63 0.53
CA LEU A 6 -21.83 -4.26 0.26
C LEU A 6 -21.99 -3.95 -1.22
N PRO A 7 -22.65 -2.84 -1.58
CA PRO A 7 -22.77 -2.44 -2.97
C PRO A 7 -21.36 -2.34 -3.59
N ASP A 8 -21.17 -3.04 -4.70
CA ASP A 8 -19.99 -2.84 -5.53
C ASP A 8 -20.26 -1.70 -6.50
N LEU A 9 -19.18 -1.19 -7.07
CA LEU A 9 -19.25 -0.36 -8.26
C LEU A 9 -19.79 -1.12 -9.47
N SER A 10 -20.06 -2.44 -9.39
CA SER A 10 -20.46 -3.30 -10.51
C SER A 10 -21.79 -2.89 -11.14
N ASP A 11 -22.80 -2.61 -10.33
CA ASP A 11 -24.14 -2.27 -10.84
C ASP A 11 -24.17 -0.83 -11.37
N TRP A 12 -23.29 0.01 -10.82
CA TRP A 12 -23.07 1.40 -11.23
C TRP A 12 -22.07 1.56 -12.39
N ARG A 13 -21.56 0.47 -13.00
CA ARG A 13 -20.65 0.52 -14.17
C ARG A 13 -21.29 1.08 -15.43
N TYR A 14 -22.62 1.00 -15.53
CA TYR A 14 -23.35 1.49 -16.69
C TYR A 14 -23.65 2.99 -16.60
N VAL A 15 -23.46 3.59 -15.42
CA VAL A 15 -23.65 5.02 -15.20
C VAL A 15 -22.31 5.72 -15.35
N GLU A 16 -22.04 6.26 -16.54
CA GLU A 16 -20.73 6.84 -16.87
C GLU A 16 -20.42 8.16 -16.16
N VAL A 17 -21.45 8.85 -15.65
CA VAL A 17 -21.35 10.17 -15.02
C VAL A 17 -22.06 10.13 -13.68
N TRP A 18 -21.34 10.53 -12.64
CA TRP A 18 -21.86 10.61 -11.27
C TRP A 18 -21.79 12.03 -10.75
N THR A 19 -22.70 12.35 -9.84
CA THR A 19 -22.52 13.48 -8.94
C THR A 19 -21.36 13.22 -7.98
N LEU A 20 -20.76 14.27 -7.42
CA LEU A 20 -19.71 14.10 -6.39
C LEU A 20 -20.23 13.34 -5.17
N GLU A 21 -21.50 13.54 -4.84
CA GLU A 21 -22.15 12.88 -3.71
C GLU A 21 -22.34 11.37 -3.96
N GLU A 22 -22.87 10.99 -5.12
CA GLU A 22 -22.99 9.57 -5.52
C GLU A 22 -21.63 8.88 -5.52
N ALA A 23 -20.61 9.53 -6.11
CA ALA A 23 -19.25 8.99 -6.13
C ALA A 23 -18.72 8.75 -4.70
N ALA A 24 -18.95 9.68 -3.78
CA ALA A 24 -18.53 9.55 -2.38
C ALA A 24 -19.29 8.45 -1.62
N MET A 25 -20.60 8.33 -1.84
CA MET A 25 -21.44 7.27 -1.28
C MET A 25 -20.97 5.89 -1.76
N LEU A 26 -20.81 5.73 -3.07
CA LEU A 26 -20.32 4.49 -3.67
C LEU A 26 -18.92 4.12 -3.16
N TRP A 27 -18.01 5.10 -3.04
CA TRP A 27 -16.67 4.85 -2.51
C TRP A 27 -16.68 4.40 -1.04
N ALA A 28 -17.72 4.79 -0.30
CA ALA A 28 -17.99 4.36 1.07
C ALA A 28 -18.84 3.08 1.17
N ALA A 29 -19.16 2.45 0.04
CA ALA A 29 -20.08 1.31 -0.07
C ALA A 29 -21.49 1.61 0.47
N ILE A 30 -22.01 2.81 0.19
CA ILE A 30 -23.41 3.19 0.36
C ILE A 30 -24.01 3.26 -1.04
N ASP A 31 -25.11 2.56 -1.30
CA ASP A 31 -25.77 2.62 -2.60
C ASP A 31 -26.68 3.86 -2.68
N PRO A 32 -26.46 4.79 -3.62
CA PRO A 32 -27.36 5.92 -3.82
C PRO A 32 -28.80 5.50 -4.17
N ALA A 33 -29.01 4.34 -4.79
CA ALA A 33 -30.33 3.85 -5.19
C ALA A 33 -31.22 3.53 -3.98
N ASP A 34 -30.64 3.15 -2.84
CA ASP A 34 -31.36 2.93 -1.58
C ASP A 34 -31.79 4.25 -0.91
N HIS A 35 -31.28 5.37 -1.41
CA HIS A 35 -31.39 6.69 -0.78
C HIS A 35 -31.82 7.78 -1.77
N ILE A 36 -32.62 7.41 -2.78
CA ILE A 36 -33.16 8.35 -3.77
C ILE A 36 -33.80 9.55 -3.06
N GLY A 37 -33.41 10.75 -3.49
CA GLY A 37 -33.91 12.01 -2.98
C GLY A 37 -33.37 12.43 -1.61
N LYS A 38 -32.46 11.67 -0.99
CA LYS A 38 -31.81 12.04 0.27
C LYS A 38 -30.38 12.49 0.02
N ARG A 39 -29.97 13.55 0.72
CA ARG A 39 -28.58 13.99 0.74
C ARG A 39 -27.74 13.12 1.68
N LEU A 40 -26.44 13.04 1.44
CA LEU A 40 -25.47 12.37 2.29
C LEU A 40 -25.59 12.86 3.74
N ALA A 41 -25.75 14.17 3.94
CA ALA A 41 -25.93 14.77 5.27
C ALA A 41 -27.14 14.19 6.04
N GLU A 42 -28.21 13.83 5.33
CA GLU A 42 -29.43 13.25 5.92
C GLU A 42 -29.28 11.77 6.28
N LEU A 43 -28.22 11.11 5.81
CA LEU A 43 -27.91 9.72 6.15
C LEU A 43 -27.25 9.59 7.52
N ARG A 44 -26.92 10.70 8.18
CA ARG A 44 -26.30 10.71 9.52
C ARG A 44 -27.19 9.96 10.51
N GLY A 45 -26.66 8.89 11.09
CA GLY A 45 -27.38 8.04 12.05
C GLY A 45 -28.38 7.06 11.43
N ARG A 46 -28.57 7.09 10.10
CA ARG A 46 -29.42 6.12 9.37
C ARG A 46 -28.61 5.04 8.66
N THR A 47 -27.35 5.32 8.33
CA THR A 47 -26.38 4.36 7.78
C THR A 47 -25.29 4.02 8.80
N ASN A 48 -24.50 2.99 8.49
CA ASN A 48 -23.37 2.60 9.33
C ASN A 48 -22.44 3.81 9.58
N PRO A 49 -22.12 4.14 10.85
CA PRO A 49 -21.28 5.29 11.18
C PRO A 49 -19.92 5.31 10.47
N LYS A 50 -19.34 4.13 10.20
CA LYS A 50 -18.06 4.01 9.50
C LYS A 50 -18.18 4.33 8.01
N GLN A 51 -19.25 3.87 7.36
CA GLN A 51 -19.55 4.19 5.96
C GLN A 51 -19.86 5.68 5.82
N TYR A 52 -20.74 6.22 6.66
CA TYR A 52 -21.07 7.65 6.67
C TYR A 52 -19.81 8.52 6.83
N LYS A 53 -18.97 8.23 7.84
CA LYS A 53 -17.72 8.97 8.06
C LYS A 53 -16.79 8.90 6.83
N LYS A 54 -16.68 7.73 6.19
CA LYS A 54 -15.89 7.54 4.97
C LYS A 54 -16.45 8.36 3.81
N ALA A 55 -17.75 8.32 3.58
CA ALA A 55 -18.42 9.09 2.53
C ALA A 55 -18.16 10.59 2.69
N VAL A 56 -18.30 11.14 3.90
CA VAL A 56 -18.05 12.56 4.18
C VAL A 56 -16.59 12.95 3.88
N ILE A 57 -15.62 12.11 4.27
CA ILE A 57 -14.20 12.35 4.01
C ILE A 57 -13.93 12.33 2.50
N TYR A 58 -14.47 11.35 1.78
CA TYR A 58 -14.29 11.25 0.33
C TYR A 58 -14.94 12.40 -0.42
N LEU A 59 -16.13 12.83 0.01
CA LEU A 59 -16.80 13.97 -0.58
C LEU A 59 -15.94 15.23 -0.46
N ARG A 60 -15.38 15.49 0.73
CA ARG A 60 -14.48 16.63 0.93
C ARG A 60 -13.24 16.56 0.05
N ALA A 61 -12.61 15.39 -0.04
CA ALA A 61 -11.44 15.19 -0.91
C ALA A 61 -11.77 15.38 -2.40
N ALA A 62 -12.94 14.92 -2.85
CA ALA A 62 -13.38 15.08 -4.23
C ALA A 62 -13.70 16.55 -4.56
N LYS A 63 -14.35 17.28 -3.64
CA LYS A 63 -14.56 18.73 -3.77
C LYS A 63 -13.23 19.47 -3.95
N GLU A 64 -12.26 19.23 -3.07
CA GLU A 64 -10.92 19.83 -3.17
C GLU A 64 -10.20 19.43 -4.48
N ALA A 65 -10.40 18.20 -4.95
CA ALA A 65 -9.79 17.73 -6.19
C ALA A 65 -10.36 18.41 -7.44
N VAL A 66 -11.66 18.68 -7.47
CA VAL A 66 -12.31 19.44 -8.54
C VAL A 66 -11.80 20.88 -8.55
N CYS A 67 -11.79 21.55 -7.39
CA CYS A 67 -11.35 22.93 -7.28
C CYS A 67 -9.85 23.12 -7.57
N SER A 68 -9.03 22.10 -7.31
CA SER A 68 -7.60 22.10 -7.66
C SER A 68 -7.33 21.69 -9.12
N GLY A 69 -8.36 21.31 -9.89
CA GLY A 69 -8.22 20.83 -11.26
C GLY A 69 -7.61 19.43 -11.39
N THR A 70 -7.41 18.70 -10.28
CA THR A 70 -6.84 17.35 -10.30
C THR A 70 -7.87 16.25 -10.61
N LEU A 71 -9.15 16.53 -10.36
CA LEU A 71 -10.28 15.71 -10.78
C LEU A 71 -11.08 16.47 -11.86
N PRO A 72 -11.00 16.05 -13.14
CA PRO A 72 -11.76 16.70 -14.18
C PRO A 72 -13.26 16.43 -14.00
N PHE A 73 -14.05 17.48 -14.19
CA PHE A 73 -15.51 17.47 -14.08
C PHE A 73 -16.17 17.72 -15.44
N THR A 74 -17.42 17.32 -15.57
CA THR A 74 -18.26 17.57 -16.76
C THR A 74 -19.07 18.84 -16.57
N ASP A 75 -19.66 19.01 -15.40
CA ASP A 75 -20.38 20.21 -14.98
C ASP A 75 -20.02 20.52 -13.53
N ALA A 76 -19.79 21.78 -13.19
CA ALA A 76 -19.60 22.24 -11.82
C ALA A 76 -20.66 23.29 -11.48
N TRP A 77 -21.12 23.24 -10.23
CA TRP A 77 -22.17 24.11 -9.71
C TRP A 77 -21.76 24.64 -8.34
N GLU A 78 -22.16 25.85 -8.04
CA GLU A 78 -21.88 26.53 -6.78
C GLU A 78 -23.17 27.03 -6.13
N ASP A 79 -23.28 26.79 -4.83
CA ASP A 79 -24.35 27.27 -3.98
C ASP A 79 -23.95 28.61 -3.37
N TYR A 80 -24.87 29.57 -3.48
CA TYR A 80 -24.75 30.92 -2.96
C TYR A 80 -25.87 31.17 -1.96
N MET A 81 -25.58 32.00 -0.97
CA MET A 81 -26.54 32.48 0.01
C MET A 81 -26.31 33.99 0.20
N ASP A 82 -27.36 34.79 0.06
CA ASP A 82 -27.28 36.22 0.36
C ASP A 82 -27.45 36.50 1.86
N GLU A 83 -27.29 37.77 2.25
CA GLU A 83 -27.47 38.22 3.63
C GLU A 83 -28.92 38.07 4.12
N GLN A 84 -29.89 37.96 3.22
CA GLN A 84 -31.29 37.72 3.54
C GLN A 84 -31.61 36.21 3.68
N GLY A 85 -30.64 35.33 3.45
CA GLY A 85 -30.80 33.88 3.52
C GLY A 85 -31.44 33.25 2.29
N ASN A 86 -31.56 33.97 1.17
CA ASN A 86 -31.98 33.37 -0.09
C ASN A 86 -30.83 32.53 -0.63
N CYS A 87 -31.13 31.28 -1.00
CA CYS A 87 -30.16 30.36 -1.59
C CYS A 87 -30.43 30.18 -3.08
N TRP A 88 -29.38 30.18 -3.89
CA TRP A 88 -29.46 29.81 -5.30
C TRP A 88 -28.19 29.07 -5.74
N THR A 89 -28.30 28.33 -6.84
CA THR A 89 -27.19 27.54 -7.39
C THR A 89 -26.88 28.03 -8.79
N ASN A 90 -25.60 28.33 -9.06
CA ASN A 90 -25.13 28.76 -10.37
C ASN A 90 -24.20 27.73 -10.99
N LYS A 91 -24.32 27.53 -12.31
CA LYS A 91 -23.36 26.74 -13.07
C LYS A 91 -22.07 27.52 -13.22
N VAL A 92 -20.93 26.88 -12.97
CA VAL A 92 -19.62 27.49 -13.15
C VAL A 92 -19.23 27.42 -14.63
N GLU A 93 -18.95 28.58 -15.22
CA GLU A 93 -18.46 28.68 -16.59
C GLU A 93 -16.95 28.47 -16.67
N PHE A 94 -16.51 27.58 -17.57
CA PHE A 94 -15.09 27.36 -17.85
C PHE A 94 -14.47 28.65 -18.45
N PRO A 95 -13.25 29.06 -18.07
CA PRO A 95 -12.19 28.32 -17.35
C PRO A 95 -12.19 28.51 -15.83
N ASN A 96 -13.23 29.09 -15.24
CA ASN A 96 -13.23 29.34 -13.79
C ASN A 96 -13.31 28.01 -13.03
N LEU A 97 -12.46 27.89 -12.01
CA LEU A 97 -12.53 26.77 -11.08
C LEU A 97 -13.48 27.11 -9.94
N PRO A 98 -14.36 26.16 -9.53
CA PRO A 98 -15.28 26.41 -8.44
C PRO A 98 -14.54 26.62 -7.10
N GLU A 99 -15.14 27.39 -6.21
CA GLU A 99 -14.70 27.51 -4.83
C GLU A 99 -15.04 26.24 -4.01
N PRO A 100 -14.09 25.67 -3.24
CA PRO A 100 -14.31 24.42 -2.50
C PRO A 100 -15.47 24.43 -1.51
N ILE A 101 -15.78 25.61 -0.96
CA ILE A 101 -16.83 25.77 0.05
C ILE A 101 -18.21 25.87 -0.61
N ARG A 102 -18.27 26.49 -1.80
CA ARG A 102 -19.52 26.74 -2.52
C ARG A 102 -19.92 25.60 -3.43
N ILE A 103 -18.99 24.71 -3.81
CA ILE A 103 -19.28 23.62 -4.74
C ILE A 103 -20.47 22.75 -4.27
N SER A 104 -21.48 22.68 -5.11
CA SER A 104 -22.69 21.88 -4.92
C SER A 104 -22.40 20.43 -5.29
N ALA A 105 -22.39 19.54 -4.30
CA ALA A 105 -21.96 18.16 -4.47
C ALA A 105 -22.96 17.31 -5.26
N GLU A 106 -24.23 17.65 -5.10
CA GLU A 106 -25.37 17.03 -5.76
C GLU A 106 -25.51 17.36 -7.24
N MET A 107 -24.96 18.48 -7.69
CA MET A 107 -25.13 18.97 -9.06
C MET A 107 -23.81 18.89 -9.84
N THR A 108 -22.67 18.97 -9.14
CA THR A 108 -21.36 18.82 -9.78
C THR A 108 -21.16 17.37 -10.22
N ARG A 109 -20.86 17.19 -11.52
CA ARG A 109 -20.77 15.90 -12.19
C ARG A 109 -19.35 15.58 -12.63
N VAL A 110 -18.94 14.34 -12.43
CA VAL A 110 -17.64 13.80 -12.85
C VAL A 110 -17.84 12.50 -13.65
N LYS A 111 -16.96 12.26 -14.62
CA LYS A 111 -16.95 10.96 -15.30
C LYS A 111 -16.45 9.89 -14.34
N GLN A 112 -17.13 8.75 -14.29
CA GLN A 112 -16.74 7.58 -13.50
C GLN A 112 -15.27 7.22 -13.72
N ALA A 113 -14.85 7.08 -14.99
CA ALA A 113 -13.47 6.71 -15.33
C ALA A 113 -12.44 7.72 -14.80
N ALA A 114 -12.76 9.01 -14.84
CA ALA A 114 -11.89 10.06 -14.29
C ALA A 114 -11.78 9.97 -12.77
N PHE A 115 -12.90 9.76 -12.09
CA PHE A 115 -12.92 9.56 -10.64
C PHE A 115 -12.11 8.33 -10.21
N LEU A 116 -12.31 7.20 -10.88
CA LEU A 116 -11.56 5.96 -10.59
C LEU A 116 -10.05 6.15 -10.78
N LYS A 117 -9.64 6.77 -11.90
CA LYS A 117 -8.24 7.07 -12.19
C LYS A 117 -7.64 8.00 -11.13
N TRP A 118 -8.38 9.05 -10.74
CA TRP A 118 -7.97 9.97 -9.69
C TRP A 118 -7.79 9.26 -8.35
N ALA A 119 -8.78 8.48 -7.90
CA ALA A 119 -8.71 7.78 -6.63
C ALA A 119 -7.55 6.77 -6.58
N GLN A 120 -7.30 6.07 -7.69
CA GLN A 120 -6.13 5.20 -7.86
C GLN A 120 -4.81 5.98 -7.76
N SER A 121 -4.69 7.11 -8.46
CA SER A 121 -3.46 7.94 -8.42
C SER A 121 -3.13 8.48 -7.03
N LYS A 122 -4.13 8.63 -6.17
CA LYS A 122 -4.00 9.09 -4.79
C LYS A 122 -3.88 7.93 -3.78
N ASN A 123 -3.88 6.68 -4.25
CA ASN A 123 -3.91 5.48 -3.40
C ASN A 123 -5.02 5.53 -2.35
N ILE A 124 -6.21 6.00 -2.74
CA ILE A 124 -7.36 6.10 -1.84
C ILE A 124 -8.16 4.80 -1.96
N PRO A 125 -8.07 3.84 -1.02
CA PRO A 125 -8.83 2.61 -1.13
C PRO A 125 -10.32 2.89 -0.93
N SER A 126 -11.18 2.15 -1.64
CA SER A 126 -12.61 2.14 -1.33
C SER A 126 -12.87 1.49 0.02
N TYR A 127 -14.07 1.68 0.59
CA TYR A 127 -14.44 1.03 1.85
C TYR A 127 -14.37 -0.49 1.76
N ARG A 128 -14.86 -1.07 0.65
CA ARG A 128 -14.80 -2.51 0.39
C ARG A 128 -13.36 -3.02 0.29
N GLN A 129 -12.48 -2.29 -0.40
CA GLN A 129 -11.05 -2.62 -0.47
C GLN A 129 -10.39 -2.57 0.91
N SER A 130 -10.73 -1.56 1.71
CA SER A 130 -10.22 -1.41 3.08
C SER A 130 -10.63 -2.59 3.96
N LEU A 131 -11.89 -3.05 3.84
CA LEU A 131 -12.37 -4.22 4.57
C LEU A 131 -11.70 -5.52 4.09
N ALA A 132 -11.54 -5.70 2.78
CA ALA A 132 -10.86 -6.87 2.24
C ALA A 132 -9.39 -6.96 2.67
N GLN A 133 -8.69 -5.82 2.70
CA GLN A 133 -7.32 -5.74 3.22
C GLN A 133 -7.27 -6.04 4.72
N ALA A 134 -8.19 -5.49 5.51
CA ALA A 134 -8.28 -5.77 6.94
C ALA A 134 -8.62 -7.24 7.24
N ALA A 135 -9.48 -7.86 6.44
CA ALA A 135 -9.81 -9.28 6.55
C ALA A 135 -8.58 -10.15 6.27
N LYS A 136 -7.83 -9.88 5.19
CA LYS A 136 -6.57 -10.57 4.87
C LYS A 136 -5.53 -10.40 5.97
N ALA A 137 -5.37 -9.18 6.50
CA ALA A 137 -4.44 -8.91 7.60
C ALA A 137 -4.82 -9.73 8.84
N ARG A 138 -6.11 -9.83 9.16
CA ARG A 138 -6.60 -10.67 10.26
C ARG A 138 -6.30 -12.13 10.03
N THR A 139 -6.55 -12.71 8.85
CA THR A 139 -6.18 -14.12 8.59
C THR A 139 -4.68 -14.37 8.76
N HIS A 140 -3.82 -13.44 8.33
CA HIS A 140 -2.39 -13.55 8.59
C HIS A 140 -2.02 -13.40 10.08
N THR A 141 -2.73 -12.55 10.83
CA THR A 141 -2.53 -12.43 12.29
C THR A 141 -3.11 -13.61 13.07
N THR A 142 -4.23 -14.21 12.65
CA THR A 142 -4.82 -15.39 13.30
C THR A 142 -3.98 -16.62 13.03
N VAL A 143 -3.42 -16.80 11.83
CA VAL A 143 -2.41 -17.85 11.57
C VAL A 143 -1.13 -17.62 12.39
N ALA A 144 -0.79 -16.38 12.72
CA ALA A 144 0.36 -16.07 13.60
C ALA A 144 0.03 -16.17 15.11
N ALA A 145 -1.22 -15.95 15.52
CA ALA A 145 -1.65 -15.94 16.93
C ALA A 145 -2.23 -17.29 17.39
N GLU A 146 -2.68 -18.14 16.46
CA GLU A 146 -3.07 -19.53 16.70
C GLU A 146 -1.86 -20.48 16.60
N VAL A 147 -0.65 -19.97 16.84
CA VAL A 147 0.45 -20.80 17.33
C VAL A 147 0.35 -20.83 18.87
N VAL A 148 -0.80 -21.31 19.36
CA VAL A 148 -0.86 -21.90 20.69
C VAL A 148 0.08 -23.09 20.62
N HIS A 149 1.20 -23.04 21.34
CA HIS A 149 2.05 -24.21 21.51
C HIS A 149 1.22 -25.29 22.19
N PRO A 150 0.81 -26.39 21.52
CA PRO A 150 0.56 -27.59 22.30
C PRO A 150 1.92 -27.95 22.92
N GLU A 151 1.95 -28.24 24.21
CA GLU A 151 3.05 -28.99 24.82
C GLU A 151 3.14 -30.33 24.09
N SER A 152 3.84 -30.34 22.96
CA SER A 152 4.07 -31.52 22.16
C SER A 152 5.22 -32.27 22.81
N LYS A 153 4.88 -33.21 23.70
CA LYS A 153 5.75 -34.33 24.08
C LYS A 153 5.82 -35.36 22.94
N VAL A 154 6.11 -34.92 21.71
CA VAL A 154 6.39 -35.81 20.59
C VAL A 154 7.83 -35.55 20.15
N PRO A 155 8.71 -36.57 20.08
CA PRO A 155 10.07 -36.37 19.64
C PRO A 155 10.09 -35.83 18.22
N LEU A 156 10.76 -34.68 18.10
CA LEU A 156 11.28 -34.02 16.91
C LEU A 156 11.33 -34.92 15.68
N LEU A 157 10.55 -34.55 14.65
CA LEU A 157 10.89 -34.85 13.26
C LEU A 157 12.40 -34.67 13.11
N GLY A 158 13.10 -35.71 12.65
CA GLY A 158 14.53 -35.65 12.39
C GLY A 158 14.87 -34.40 11.57
N LYS A 159 16.07 -33.85 11.77
CA LYS A 159 16.55 -32.66 11.05
C LYS A 159 16.08 -32.75 9.58
N PRO A 160 15.37 -31.75 9.06
CA PRO A 160 14.95 -31.75 7.66
C PRO A 160 16.12 -32.16 6.78
N SER A 161 15.89 -32.97 5.75
CA SER A 161 16.95 -33.55 4.92
C SER A 161 17.89 -32.50 4.30
N PHE A 162 17.44 -31.25 4.12
CA PHE A 162 18.27 -30.13 3.67
C PHE A 162 19.13 -29.48 4.77
N LEU A 163 18.91 -29.81 6.05
CA LEU A 163 19.71 -29.40 7.21
C LEU A 163 20.64 -30.51 7.72
N ASP A 164 20.63 -31.69 7.08
CA ASP A 164 21.54 -32.78 7.39
C ASP A 164 22.78 -32.74 6.46
N PRO A 165 23.98 -32.44 6.97
CA PRO A 165 25.22 -32.41 6.18
C PRO A 165 25.57 -33.73 5.50
N SER A 166 25.05 -34.85 6.01
CA SER A 166 25.30 -36.19 5.48
C SER A 166 24.31 -36.60 4.38
N HIS A 167 23.29 -35.77 4.09
CA HIS A 167 22.27 -36.10 3.11
C HIS A 167 22.75 -35.84 1.66
N PRO A 168 22.49 -36.75 0.69
CA PRO A 168 22.98 -36.62 -0.70
C PRO A 168 22.53 -35.34 -1.42
N TYR A 169 21.38 -34.81 -1.04
CA TYR A 169 20.79 -33.59 -1.61
C TYR A 169 20.97 -32.36 -0.72
N HIS A 170 21.94 -32.39 0.20
CA HIS A 170 22.21 -31.27 1.10
C HIS A 170 22.69 -30.05 0.29
N PRO A 171 21.97 -28.91 0.31
CA PRO A 171 22.34 -27.73 -0.46
C PRO A 171 23.49 -26.98 0.23
N VAL A 172 24.73 -27.34 -0.12
CA VAL A 172 25.96 -26.77 0.48
C VAL A 172 26.00 -25.24 0.42
N GLU A 173 25.61 -24.64 -0.70
CA GLU A 173 25.57 -23.17 -0.85
C GLU A 173 24.56 -22.51 0.10
N LEU A 174 23.41 -23.14 0.35
CA LEU A 174 22.38 -22.61 1.24
C LEU A 174 22.85 -22.64 2.68
N ARG A 175 23.46 -23.76 3.12
CA ARG A 175 24.04 -23.89 4.46
C ARG A 175 25.13 -22.85 4.68
N ALA A 176 26.05 -22.70 3.71
CA ALA A 176 27.11 -21.70 3.77
C ALA A 176 26.54 -20.29 3.93
N GLY A 177 25.46 -19.94 3.23
CA GLY A 177 24.80 -18.64 3.35
C GLY A 177 24.20 -18.38 4.72
N VAL A 178 23.55 -19.38 5.33
CA VAL A 178 22.97 -19.26 6.67
C VAL A 178 24.07 -19.12 7.72
N GLU A 179 25.06 -20.02 7.72
CA GLU A 179 26.14 -20.04 8.72
C GLU A 179 26.95 -18.73 8.71
N VAL A 180 27.25 -18.21 7.53
CA VAL A 180 28.04 -16.99 7.37
C VAL A 180 27.24 -15.74 7.71
N TRP A 181 25.94 -15.72 7.40
CA TRP A 181 25.05 -14.64 7.86
C TRP A 181 24.95 -14.62 9.38
N GLU A 182 24.73 -15.77 10.02
CA GLU A 182 24.68 -15.87 11.49
C GLU A 182 25.99 -15.42 12.14
N ALA A 183 27.15 -15.81 11.59
CA ALA A 183 28.46 -15.40 12.08
C ALA A 183 28.65 -13.87 12.00
N VAL A 184 28.26 -13.24 10.89
CA VAL A 184 28.39 -11.79 10.69
C VAL A 184 27.42 -10.99 11.56
N VAL A 185 26.19 -11.47 11.75
CA VAL A 185 25.19 -10.84 12.64
C VAL A 185 25.62 -10.94 14.10
N THR A 186 26.10 -12.11 14.53
CA THR A 186 26.50 -12.36 15.93
C THR A 186 27.75 -11.57 16.32
N THR A 187 28.66 -11.33 15.37
CA THR A 187 29.89 -10.56 15.60
C THR A 187 29.68 -9.04 15.57
N GLY A 188 28.48 -8.56 15.23
CA GLY A 188 28.21 -7.12 15.14
C GLY A 188 29.00 -6.43 14.02
N ALA A 189 29.42 -7.17 12.97
CA ALA A 189 30.31 -6.64 11.94
C ALA A 189 29.70 -5.50 11.09
N HIS A 190 28.43 -5.16 11.33
CA HIS A 190 27.77 -3.97 10.79
C HIS A 190 28.30 -2.65 11.38
N GLU A 191 29.03 -2.67 12.50
CA GLU A 191 29.50 -1.47 13.22
C GLU A 191 30.98 -1.12 12.95
N GLY A 192 31.69 -1.90 12.12
CA GLY A 192 33.12 -1.72 11.82
C GLY A 192 33.43 -1.08 10.46
N ALA A 193 34.69 -0.69 10.26
CA ALA A 193 35.23 -0.08 9.03
C ALA A 193 35.37 -1.03 7.81
N LYS A 194 35.01 -2.32 7.94
CA LYS A 194 35.01 -3.31 6.84
C LYS A 194 33.62 -3.40 6.24
N SER A 195 33.52 -3.51 4.91
CA SER A 195 32.22 -3.69 4.27
C SER A 195 31.60 -5.03 4.70
N VAL A 196 30.27 -5.08 4.90
CA VAL A 196 29.55 -6.32 5.28
C VAL A 196 29.86 -7.46 4.32
N LYS A 197 30.04 -7.15 3.03
CA LYS A 197 30.43 -8.11 2.00
C LYS A 197 31.81 -8.73 2.25
N ASP A 198 32.78 -7.93 2.67
CA ASP A 198 34.12 -8.43 2.98
C ASP A 198 34.10 -9.31 4.24
N ALA A 199 33.30 -8.95 5.25
CA ALA A 199 33.11 -9.77 6.45
C ALA A 199 32.48 -11.14 6.11
N LEU A 200 31.46 -11.17 5.25
CA LEU A 200 30.86 -12.42 4.77
C LEU A 200 31.86 -13.24 3.95
N MET A 201 32.68 -12.60 3.10
CA MET A 201 33.70 -13.30 2.31
C MET A 201 34.78 -13.92 3.21
N SER A 202 35.29 -13.17 4.19
CA SER A 202 36.27 -13.68 5.16
C SER A 202 35.71 -14.85 5.99
N ALA A 203 34.42 -14.79 6.36
CA ALA A 203 33.77 -15.90 7.06
C ALA A 203 33.65 -17.16 6.18
N LEU A 204 33.34 -17.02 4.89
CA LEU A 204 33.34 -18.14 3.95
C LEU A 204 34.73 -18.80 3.80
N GLU A 205 35.79 -18.00 3.78
CA GLU A 205 37.16 -18.50 3.66
C GLU A 205 37.69 -19.14 4.95
N ALA A 206 37.21 -18.69 6.11
CA ALA A 206 37.57 -19.26 7.41
C ALA A 206 36.99 -20.67 7.63
N HIS A 207 35.92 -21.05 6.92
CA HIS A 207 35.31 -22.37 7.01
C HIS A 207 35.92 -23.35 5.98
N PRO A 208 36.63 -24.41 6.41
CA PRO A 208 37.30 -25.34 5.48
C PRO A 208 36.35 -26.02 4.48
N GLU A 209 35.10 -26.29 4.88
CA GLU A 209 34.08 -26.88 4.01
C GLU A 209 33.64 -25.91 2.89
N HIS A 210 33.56 -24.61 3.20
CA HIS A 210 33.10 -23.57 2.27
C HIS A 210 34.25 -23.00 1.43
N SER A 211 35.50 -23.19 1.86
CA SER A 211 36.68 -22.78 1.10
C SER A 211 36.74 -23.42 -0.30
N LYS A 212 36.15 -24.62 -0.46
CA LYS A 212 36.04 -25.40 -1.70
C LYS A 212 34.98 -24.88 -2.67
N LEU A 213 34.11 -23.96 -2.25
CA LEU A 213 33.11 -23.35 -3.12
C LEU A 213 33.79 -22.50 -4.20
N SER A 214 33.21 -22.47 -5.40
CA SER A 214 33.70 -21.60 -6.47
C SER A 214 33.57 -20.13 -6.09
N ASN A 215 34.42 -19.27 -6.67
CA ASN A 215 34.33 -17.83 -6.45
C ASN A 215 32.97 -17.25 -6.87
N GLU A 216 32.33 -17.87 -7.87
CA GLU A 216 30.97 -17.51 -8.28
C GLU A 216 29.94 -17.86 -7.21
N ALA A 217 30.02 -19.06 -6.61
CA ALA A 217 29.15 -19.48 -5.52
C ALA A 217 29.32 -18.58 -4.29
N LYS A 218 30.57 -18.28 -3.91
CA LYS A 218 30.87 -17.33 -2.81
C LYS A 218 30.27 -15.95 -3.09
N SER A 219 30.37 -15.46 -4.32
CA SER A 219 29.75 -14.19 -4.73
C SER A 219 28.23 -14.21 -4.58
N ARG A 220 27.54 -15.25 -5.08
CA ARG A 220 26.08 -15.40 -4.93
C ARG A 220 25.68 -15.43 -3.46
N ILE A 221 26.38 -16.22 -2.64
CA ILE A 221 26.12 -16.35 -1.20
C ILE A 221 26.25 -14.99 -0.50
N THR A 222 27.33 -14.25 -0.74
CA THR A 222 27.51 -12.92 -0.11
C THR A 222 26.44 -11.92 -0.51
N VAL A 223 25.94 -11.97 -1.75
CA VAL A 223 24.83 -11.11 -2.21
C VAL A 223 23.53 -11.49 -1.52
N SER A 224 23.20 -12.79 -1.49
CA SER A 224 21.98 -13.28 -0.84
C SER A 224 21.98 -13.06 0.67
N ALA A 225 23.13 -13.24 1.34
CA ALA A 225 23.29 -13.04 2.78
C ALA A 225 23.29 -11.55 3.18
N ASN A 226 23.73 -10.64 2.29
CA ASN A 226 23.73 -9.20 2.53
C ASN A 226 22.37 -8.51 2.24
N TRP A 227 21.26 -9.24 2.36
CA TRP A 227 19.93 -8.71 2.06
C TRP A 227 19.50 -7.64 3.09
N ASN A 228 19.29 -6.39 2.65
CA ASN A 228 18.85 -5.28 3.51
C ASN A 228 17.34 -5.00 3.34
N LYS A 229 16.60 -4.95 4.45
CA LYS A 229 15.15 -4.64 4.52
C LYS A 229 14.75 -3.32 3.86
N LYS A 230 15.66 -2.36 3.68
CA LYS A 230 15.37 -1.07 3.02
C LYS A 230 15.32 -1.13 1.48
N GLY A 231 15.54 -2.29 0.86
CA GLY A 231 15.28 -2.50 -0.57
C GLY A 231 16.22 -1.70 -1.48
N GLY A 232 17.37 -2.29 -1.80
CA GLY A 232 18.27 -1.77 -2.83
C GLY A 232 19.68 -2.34 -2.70
N ALA A 233 20.30 -2.68 -3.82
CA ALA A 233 21.74 -2.94 -3.85
C ALA A 233 22.47 -1.71 -3.27
N THR A 234 23.38 -1.94 -2.32
CA THR A 234 24.24 -0.89 -1.77
C THR A 234 24.92 -0.13 -2.91
N LYS A 235 24.71 1.19 -2.98
CA LYS A 235 25.36 2.05 -3.98
C LYS A 235 26.87 1.83 -3.93
N THR A 236 27.47 1.53 -5.07
CA THR A 236 28.92 1.49 -5.26
C THR A 236 29.50 2.84 -4.82
N PRO A 237 30.57 2.88 -4.00
CA PRO A 237 31.22 4.14 -3.66
C PRO A 237 31.77 4.76 -4.94
N SER A 238 31.24 5.93 -5.32
CA SER A 238 31.75 6.72 -6.43
C SER A 238 33.19 7.13 -6.11
N LYS A 239 34.17 6.61 -6.84
CA LYS A 239 35.53 7.19 -6.85
C LYS A 239 35.39 8.62 -7.37
N GLY A 240 35.66 9.61 -6.53
CA GLY A 240 35.69 11.01 -6.93
C GLY A 240 36.73 11.22 -8.02
N ASN A 241 36.34 11.91 -9.10
CA ASN A 241 37.31 12.42 -10.06
C ASN A 241 38.15 13.51 -9.39
N PRO A 242 39.48 13.56 -9.62
CA PRO A 242 40.31 14.66 -9.16
C PRO A 242 39.93 15.96 -9.88
N PRO A 243 40.07 17.12 -9.20
CA PRO A 243 39.70 18.42 -9.76
C PRO A 243 40.61 18.78 -10.94
N THR A 244 39.99 19.22 -12.04
CA THR A 244 40.67 19.79 -13.20
C THR A 244 41.38 21.09 -12.79
N PRO A 245 42.64 21.33 -13.20
CA PRO A 245 43.31 22.59 -12.92
C PRO A 245 42.66 23.72 -13.72
N SER A 246 42.35 24.81 -13.02
CA SER A 246 41.88 26.07 -13.58
C SER A 246 43.04 26.82 -14.26
N GLU A 247 42.88 27.10 -15.56
CA GLU A 247 43.60 28.18 -16.25
C GLU A 247 42.88 29.52 -16.06
#